data_AF-A0A6H1M2Y5-F1
#
_entry.id   AF-A0A6H1M2Y5-F1
#
_cell.length_a   1.000
_cell.length_b   1.000
_cell.length_c   1.000
_cell.angle_alpha   90.00
_cell.angle_beta   90.00
_cell.angle_gamma   90.00
#
_symmetry.space_group_name_H-M   'P 1'
#
loop_
_entity.id
_entity.type
_entity.pdbx_description
1 polymer ?
#
loop_
_entity_poly.entity_id
_entity_poly.type
_entity_poly.pdbx_seq_one_letter_code
_entity_poly.pdbx_strand_id
1 'polypeptide(L)'
;MGVTPDTAEVIDAPRPHQAYSNAPELRREMHQVLALGAERDGRQVRPVSGPPVDATAAERVWLLRRAALMDRMALDDPGPGPVGAAAQTAEELVLHDRRHPGLVAGPHHPDAITLDPSRRPYVRQEYAAWTAAGRPGT
;
A
#
# COMPACT_ATOMS: atom_id res chain seq x y z
N MET A 1 13.93 13.86 37.79
CA MET A 1 13.78 12.43 37.49
C MET A 1 12.30 12.19 37.21
N GLY A 2 11.80 11.92 36.01
CA GLY A 2 12.41 11.74 34.70
C GLY A 2 11.48 12.30 33.63
N VAL A 3 12.07 12.84 32.57
CA VAL A 3 11.35 13.24 31.36
C VAL A 3 10.93 11.95 30.66
N THR A 4 9.63 11.76 30.45
CA THR A 4 9.14 11.06 29.25
C THR A 4 8.57 12.15 28.35
N PRO A 5 8.95 12.13 27.07
CA PRO A 5 8.00 11.58 26.13
C PRO A 5 8.72 10.79 25.05
N ASP A 6 8.59 9.47 25.08
CA ASP A 6 8.79 8.68 23.86
C ASP A 6 7.45 8.68 23.10
N THR A 7 7.00 9.88 22.75
CA THR A 7 5.88 10.07 21.83
C THR A 7 6.52 10.13 20.46
N ALA A 8 6.80 8.96 19.89
CA ALA A 8 6.91 8.85 18.45
C ALA A 8 5.61 9.41 17.88
N GLU A 9 5.68 10.62 17.34
CA GLU A 9 4.57 11.29 16.67
C GLU A 9 4.13 10.33 15.56
N VAL A 10 2.98 9.68 15.69
CA VAL A 10 2.51 8.73 14.68
C VAL A 10 2.36 9.50 13.37
N ILE A 11 2.80 8.94 12.24
CA ILE A 11 2.50 9.54 10.92
C ILE A 11 1.04 10.05 10.92
N ASP A 12 0.84 11.34 10.61
CA ASP A 12 -0.49 11.95 10.44
C ASP A 12 -1.12 11.48 9.12
N ALA A 13 -1.29 10.16 9.03
CA ALA A 13 -1.84 9.50 7.88
C ALA A 13 -3.35 9.73 7.85
N PRO A 14 -3.94 9.82 6.65
CA PRO A 14 -5.39 9.90 6.52
C PRO A 14 -6.06 8.74 7.26
N ARG A 15 -7.19 9.03 7.91
CA ARG A 15 -8.01 8.01 8.55
C ARG A 15 -8.47 6.99 7.50
N PRO A 16 -8.76 5.74 7.89
CA PRO A 16 -9.11 4.71 6.91
C PRO A 16 -10.23 5.09 5.93
N HIS A 17 -11.30 5.71 6.42
CA HIS A 17 -12.42 6.15 5.58
C HIS A 17 -12.02 7.26 4.59
N GLN A 18 -11.03 8.09 4.92
CA GLN A 18 -10.50 9.12 4.02
C GLN A 18 -9.61 8.46 2.95
N ALA A 19 -8.69 7.60 3.39
CA ALA A 19 -7.73 6.93 2.52
C ALA A 19 -8.41 6.05 1.46
N TYR A 20 -9.48 5.33 1.85
CA TYR A 20 -10.17 4.37 0.99
C TYR A 20 -11.50 4.87 0.43
N SER A 21 -11.78 6.18 0.53
CA SER A 21 -13.02 6.79 0.01
C SER A 21 -13.29 6.49 -1.46
N ASN A 22 -12.24 6.40 -2.27
CA ASN A 22 -12.30 6.12 -3.71
C ASN A 22 -11.85 4.68 -4.06
N ALA A 23 -11.66 3.82 -3.07
CA ALA A 23 -11.21 2.47 -3.32
C ALA A 23 -12.35 1.63 -3.93
N PRO A 24 -12.07 0.76 -4.91
CA PRO A 24 -13.11 -0.09 -5.49
C PRO A 24 -13.60 -1.11 -4.46
N GLU A 25 -14.76 -1.70 -4.76
CA GLU A 25 -15.35 -2.79 -3.98
C GLU A 25 -14.36 -3.91 -3.70
N LEU A 26 -14.37 -4.44 -2.46
CA LEU A 26 -13.34 -5.34 -1.95
C LEU A 26 -13.14 -6.58 -2.86
N ARG A 27 -14.25 -7.18 -3.31
CA ARG A 27 -14.23 -8.33 -4.22
C ARG A 27 -13.59 -7.99 -5.58
N ARG A 28 -13.89 -6.81 -6.14
CA ARG A 28 -13.30 -6.36 -7.40
C ARG A 28 -11.80 -6.10 -7.24
N GLU A 29 -11.40 -5.44 -6.15
CA GLU A 29 -9.99 -5.19 -5.84
C GLU A 29 -9.22 -6.50 -5.71
N MET A 30 -9.77 -7.51 -5.02
CA MET A 30 -9.17 -8.83 -4.88
C MET A 30 -8.90 -9.49 -6.24
N HIS A 31 -9.87 -9.46 -7.16
CA HIS A 31 -9.67 -9.99 -8.51
C HIS A 31 -8.58 -9.24 -9.27
N GLN A 32 -8.54 -7.91 -9.18
CA GLN A 32 -7.54 -7.08 -9.87
C GLN A 32 -6.12 -7.30 -9.29
N VAL A 33 -5.97 -7.40 -7.97
CA VAL A 33 -4.69 -7.68 -7.31
C VAL A 33 -4.16 -9.07 -7.70
N LEU A 34 -5.03 -10.07 -7.79
CA LEU A 34 -4.65 -11.42 -8.24
C LEU A 34 -4.20 -11.43 -9.71
N ALA A 35 -4.91 -10.72 -10.59
CA ALA A 35 -4.54 -10.62 -12.01
C ALA A 35 -3.17 -9.95 -12.18
N LEU A 36 -2.95 -8.80 -11.53
CA LEU A 36 -1.66 -8.09 -11.53
C LEU A 36 -0.51 -8.96 -11.00
N GLY A 37 -0.77 -9.75 -9.96
CA GLY A 37 0.22 -10.70 -9.43
C GLY A 37 0.57 -11.82 -10.41
N ALA A 38 -0.42 -12.34 -11.14
CA ALA A 38 -0.21 -13.36 -12.17
C ALA A 38 0.56 -12.83 -13.38
N GLU A 39 0.30 -11.58 -13.80
CA GLU A 39 1.07 -10.90 -14.85
C GLU A 39 2.54 -10.75 -14.44
N ARG A 40 2.80 -10.27 -13.21
CA ARG A 40 4.16 -10.13 -12.67
C ARG A 40 4.90 -11.47 -12.65
N ASP A 41 4.24 -12.53 -12.18
CA ASP A 41 4.85 -13.86 -12.07
C ASP A 41 5.08 -14.52 -13.46
N GLY A 42 4.80 -13.83 -14.56
CA GLY A 42 4.91 -14.35 -15.92
C GLY A 42 3.88 -15.44 -16.23
N ARG A 43 2.87 -15.61 -15.36
CA ARG A 43 1.80 -16.61 -15.52
C ARG A 43 0.71 -16.15 -16.49
N GLN A 44 0.70 -14.86 -16.85
CA GLN A 44 -0.09 -14.33 -17.96
C GLN A 44 0.78 -13.64 -19.00
N VAL A 45 0.58 -14.01 -20.27
CA VAL A 45 1.22 -13.36 -21.41
C VAL A 45 0.42 -12.10 -21.72
N ARG A 46 1.01 -10.94 -21.43
CA ARG A 46 0.45 -9.66 -21.86
C ARG A 46 0.52 -9.57 -23.40
N PRO A 47 -0.55 -9.17 -24.10
CA PRO A 47 -0.43 -8.83 -25.52
C PRO A 47 0.59 -7.69 -25.69
N VAL A 48 1.59 -7.90 -26.54
CA VAL A 48 2.75 -7.03 -26.80
C VAL A 48 2.34 -5.79 -27.60
N SER A 49 1.28 -5.10 -27.19
CA SER A 49 0.65 -4.02 -27.98
C SER A 49 0.71 -2.66 -27.28
N GLY A 50 1.37 -2.56 -26.13
CA GLY A 50 1.55 -1.30 -25.39
C GLY A 50 3.02 -1.00 -25.13
N PRO A 51 3.37 0.27 -24.82
CA PRO A 51 4.71 0.63 -24.40
C PRO A 51 5.15 -0.24 -23.21
N PRO A 52 6.46 -0.54 -23.09
CA PRO A 52 6.97 -1.29 -21.95
C PRO A 52 6.57 -0.55 -20.68
N VAL A 53 5.77 -1.20 -19.84
CA VAL A 53 5.50 -0.68 -18.50
C VAL A 53 6.77 -0.88 -17.70
N ASP A 54 7.23 0.17 -17.03
CA ASP A 54 8.31 0.07 -16.07
C ASP A 54 7.94 -1.00 -15.02
N ALA A 55 8.67 -2.12 -15.04
CA ALA A 55 8.40 -3.29 -14.21
C ALA A 55 8.42 -2.93 -12.72
N THR A 56 9.30 -2.00 -12.31
CA THR A 56 9.41 -1.54 -10.92
C THR A 56 8.19 -0.70 -10.53
N ALA A 57 7.71 0.17 -11.44
CA ALA A 57 6.49 0.94 -11.20
C ALA A 57 5.24 0.05 -11.16
N ALA A 58 5.17 -0.98 -12.01
CA ALA A 58 4.09 -1.98 -11.98
C ALA A 58 4.09 -2.81 -10.70
N GLU A 59 5.26 -3.29 -10.28
CA GLU A 59 5.44 -4.02 -9.01
C GLU A 59 5.01 -3.15 -7.83
N ARG A 60 5.41 -1.87 -7.83
CA ARG A 60 4.98 -0.93 -6.78
C ARG A 60 3.47 -0.79 -6.70
N VAL A 61 2.80 -0.60 -7.84
CA VAL A 61 1.33 -0.49 -7.88
C VAL A 61 0.69 -1.76 -7.35
N TRP A 62 1.19 -2.93 -7.72
CA TRP A 62 0.70 -4.19 -7.18
C TRP A 62 0.88 -4.29 -5.65
N LEU A 63 2.07 -3.97 -5.13
CA LEU A 63 2.36 -3.97 -3.70
C LEU A 63 1.44 -3.02 -2.94
N LEU A 64 1.27 -1.79 -3.43
CA LEU A 64 0.41 -0.78 -2.80
C LEU A 64 -1.04 -1.26 -2.73
N ARG A 65 -1.56 -1.79 -3.85
CA ARG A 65 -2.94 -2.30 -3.92
C ARG A 65 -3.16 -3.53 -3.04
N ARG A 66 -2.19 -4.45 -3.00
CA ARG A 66 -2.23 -5.62 -2.10
C ARG A 66 -2.23 -5.20 -0.64
N ALA A 67 -1.35 -4.28 -0.24
CA ALA A 67 -1.27 -3.79 1.13
C ALA A 67 -2.55 -3.05 1.54
N ALA A 68 -3.10 -2.20 0.66
CA ALA A 68 -4.37 -1.51 0.89
C ALA A 68 -5.56 -2.47 1.01
N LEU A 69 -5.61 -3.52 0.20
CA LEU A 69 -6.62 -4.57 0.30
C LEU A 69 -6.56 -5.28 1.65
N MET A 70 -5.37 -5.70 2.09
CA MET A 70 -5.20 -6.37 3.39
C MET A 70 -5.51 -5.43 4.56
N ASP A 71 -5.14 -4.15 4.48
CA ASP A 71 -5.52 -3.15 5.50
C ASP A 71 -7.04 -3.02 5.61
N ARG A 72 -7.75 -2.97 4.48
CA ARG A 72 -9.21 -2.92 4.43
C ARG A 72 -9.86 -4.18 4.99
N MET A 73 -9.34 -5.37 4.66
CA MET A 73 -9.82 -6.63 5.24
C MET A 73 -9.63 -6.67 6.76
N ALA A 74 -8.48 -6.18 7.27
CA ALA A 74 -8.22 -6.11 8.70
C ALA A 74 -9.05 -5.06 9.44
N LEU A 75 -9.63 -4.08 8.72
CA LEU A 75 -10.58 -3.13 9.30
C LEU A 75 -12.01 -3.69 9.34
N ASP A 76 -12.37 -4.52 8.35
CA ASP A 76 -13.69 -5.17 8.27
C ASP A 76 -13.80 -6.34 9.27
N ASP A 77 -12.76 -7.17 9.35
CA ASP A 77 -12.63 -8.28 10.31
C ASP A 77 -11.28 -8.19 11.04
N PRO A 78 -11.23 -7.57 12.24
CA PRO A 78 -9.98 -7.30 12.96
C PRO A 78 -9.39 -8.52 13.68
N GLY A 79 -9.54 -9.72 13.11
CA GLY A 79 -8.90 -10.93 13.61
C GLY A 79 -7.35 -10.89 13.51
N PRO A 80 -6.64 -11.70 14.31
CA PRO A 80 -5.17 -11.75 14.29
C PRO A 80 -4.58 -12.07 12.90
N GLY A 81 -5.28 -12.91 12.11
CA GLY A 81 -4.87 -13.28 10.76
C GLY A 81 -4.86 -12.08 9.80
N PRO A 82 -6.02 -11.44 9.54
CA PRO A 82 -6.10 -10.24 8.71
C PRO A 82 -5.16 -9.11 9.15
N VAL A 83 -5.08 -8.84 10.46
CA VAL A 83 -4.19 -7.79 11.00
C VAL A 83 -2.72 -8.10 10.73
N GLY A 84 -2.29 -9.35 10.94
CA GLY A 84 -0.93 -9.79 10.62
C GLY A 84 -0.60 -9.72 9.14
N ALA A 85 -1.54 -10.13 8.27
CA ALA A 85 -1.38 -10.04 6.82
C ALA A 85 -1.27 -8.58 6.34
N ALA A 86 -2.06 -7.67 6.93
CA ALA A 86 -1.98 -6.23 6.64
C ALA A 86 -0.60 -5.66 7.01
N ALA A 87 -0.08 -6.00 8.19
CA ALA A 87 1.24 -5.54 8.62
C ALA A 87 2.37 -6.11 7.74
N GLN A 88 2.31 -7.40 7.40
CA GLN A 88 3.31 -8.04 6.54
C GLN A 88 3.35 -7.38 5.15
N THR A 89 2.19 -7.21 4.52
CA THR A 89 2.12 -6.61 3.18
C THR A 89 2.47 -5.12 3.19
N ALA A 90 2.21 -4.41 4.30
CA ALA A 90 2.68 -3.05 4.48
C ALA A 90 4.22 -2.97 4.58
N GLU A 91 4.88 -3.89 5.28
CA GLU A 91 6.35 -3.93 5.34
C GLU A 91 6.97 -4.26 3.98
N GLU A 92 6.37 -5.16 3.19
CA GLU A 92 6.82 -5.45 1.82
C GLU A 92 6.84 -4.18 0.94
N LEU A 93 5.77 -3.38 1.00
CA LEU A 93 5.70 -2.09 0.30
C LEU A 93 6.79 -1.13 0.78
N VAL A 94 6.95 -0.98 2.10
CA VAL A 94 7.98 -0.11 2.69
C VAL A 94 9.39 -0.50 2.23
N LEU A 95 9.72 -1.80 2.25
CA LEU A 95 11.02 -2.30 1.79
C LEU A 95 11.25 -2.08 0.30
N HIS A 96 10.19 -2.14 -0.51
CA HIS A 96 10.27 -1.81 -1.92
C HIS A 96 10.51 -0.32 -2.14
N ASP A 97 9.79 0.52 -1.41
CA ASP A 97 9.85 1.99 -1.54
C ASP A 97 11.17 2.56 -1.00
N ARG A 98 11.78 1.94 0.02
CA ARG A 98 13.16 2.24 0.45
C ARG A 98 14.18 2.06 -0.66
N ARG A 99 14.00 1.04 -1.50
CA ARG A 99 14.89 0.76 -2.64
C ARG A 99 14.59 1.66 -3.84
N HIS A 100 13.38 2.21 -3.91
CA HIS A 100 12.89 2.99 -5.04
C HIS A 100 12.18 4.28 -4.58
N PRO A 101 12.90 5.21 -3.90
CA PRO A 101 12.28 6.36 -3.26
C PRO A 101 11.59 7.31 -4.25
N GLY A 102 12.02 7.33 -5.52
CA GLY A 102 11.42 8.15 -6.58
C GLY A 102 10.01 7.72 -7.01
N LEU A 103 9.50 6.58 -6.51
CA LEU A 103 8.16 6.08 -6.86
C LEU A 103 7.10 6.35 -5.79
N VAL A 104 7.51 6.85 -4.61
CA VAL A 104 6.64 7.18 -3.47
C VAL A 104 5.72 8.36 -3.84
N ALA A 105 4.48 8.31 -3.38
CA ALA A 105 3.46 9.32 -3.68
C ALA A 105 3.09 10.19 -2.46
N GLY A 106 3.15 9.63 -1.25
CA GLY A 106 2.76 10.30 -0.02
C GLY A 106 3.82 11.26 0.53
N PRO A 107 3.42 12.13 1.48
CA PRO A 107 4.29 13.16 2.04
C PRO A 107 5.38 12.62 2.98
N HIS A 108 5.19 11.43 3.57
CA HIS A 108 6.17 10.85 4.50
C HIS A 108 6.99 9.74 3.86
N HIS A 109 8.32 9.79 4.03
CA HIS A 109 9.24 8.78 3.50
C HIS A 109 9.10 7.44 4.25
N PRO A 110 9.36 6.27 3.60
CA PRO A 110 9.35 4.95 4.25
C PRO A 110 10.39 4.75 5.38
N ASP A 111 11.29 5.72 5.57
CA ASP A 111 12.31 5.74 6.65
C ASP A 111 11.97 6.71 7.78
N ALA A 112 10.80 7.35 7.74
CA ALA A 112 10.38 8.21 8.82
C ALA A 112 10.33 7.43 10.14
N ILE A 113 11.05 7.93 11.16
CA ILE A 113 11.16 7.31 12.51
C ILE A 113 9.78 7.18 13.16
N THR A 114 8.83 7.99 12.73
CA THR A 114 7.43 8.08 13.16
C THR A 114 6.50 6.98 12.63
N LEU A 115 7.02 6.05 11.82
CA LEU A 115 6.25 4.94 11.28
C LEU A 115 5.78 3.99 12.39
N ASP A 116 4.46 3.87 12.52
CA ASP A 116 3.83 2.85 13.36
C ASP A 116 4.40 1.44 13.02
N PRO A 117 4.63 0.57 14.01
CA PRO A 117 5.21 -0.76 13.78
C PRO A 117 4.43 -1.63 12.79
N SER A 118 3.12 -1.43 12.67
CA SER A 118 2.29 -2.13 11.68
C SER A 118 2.51 -1.62 10.27
N ARG A 119 3.13 -0.45 10.10
CA ARG A 119 3.29 0.29 8.84
C ARG A 119 1.98 0.61 8.11
N ARG A 120 0.82 0.27 8.68
CA ARG A 120 -0.50 0.49 8.05
C ARG A 120 -0.81 1.97 7.77
N PRO A 121 -0.43 2.94 8.64
CA PRO A 121 -0.56 4.37 8.31
C PRO A 121 0.19 4.78 7.04
N TYR A 122 1.36 4.17 6.78
CA TYR A 122 2.12 4.39 5.55
C TYR A 122 1.32 3.98 4.31
N VAL A 123 0.71 2.79 4.34
CA VAL A 123 -0.13 2.31 3.24
C VAL A 123 -1.27 3.28 2.94
N ARG A 124 -1.91 3.83 3.97
CA ARG A 124 -3.03 4.76 3.83
C ARG A 124 -2.63 6.08 3.18
N GLN A 125 -1.50 6.68 3.59
CA GLN A 125 -1.03 7.91 2.94
C GLN A 125 -0.66 7.68 1.47
N GLU A 126 0.02 6.56 1.18
CA GLU A 126 0.48 6.24 -0.16
C GLU A 126 -0.71 5.98 -1.08
N TYR A 127 -1.69 5.22 -0.59
CA TYR A 127 -2.90 4.92 -1.35
C TYR A 127 -3.73 6.18 -1.62
N ALA A 128 -3.89 7.03 -0.61
CA ALA A 128 -4.61 8.29 -0.74
C ALA A 128 -3.95 9.21 -1.78
N ALA A 129 -2.63 9.39 -1.68
CA ALA A 129 -1.86 10.23 -2.60
C ALA A 129 -1.85 9.66 -4.03
N TRP A 130 -1.65 8.34 -4.17
CA TRP A 130 -1.69 7.65 -5.46
C TRP A 130 -3.05 7.80 -6.15
N THR A 131 -4.15 7.69 -5.40
CA THR A 131 -5.50 7.85 -5.94
C THR A 131 -5.79 9.32 -6.30
N ALA A 132 -5.37 10.27 -5.46
CA ALA A 132 -5.51 11.71 -5.73
C ALA A 132 -4.76 12.15 -6.99
N ALA A 133 -3.65 11.48 -7.34
CA ALA A 133 -2.89 11.72 -8.57
C ALA A 133 -3.57 11.20 -9.86
N GLY A 134 -4.84 10.77 -9.79
CA GLY A 134 -5.59 10.30 -10.97
C GLY A 134 -5.13 8.95 -11.49
N ARG A 135 -4.63 8.07 -10.60
CA ARG A 135 -4.33 6.66 -10.90
C ARG A 135 -5.38 5.69 -10.33
N PRO A 136 -6.69 5.85 -10.57
CA PRO A 136 -7.66 4.85 -10.17
C PRO A 136 -7.51 3.61 -11.06
N GLY A 137 -7.43 2.44 -10.43
CA GLY A 137 -7.51 1.17 -11.14
C GLY A 137 -8.89 1.01 -11.79
N THR A 138 -9.00 1.37 -13.07
CA THR A 138 -10.09 0.91 -13.94
C THR A 138 -10.08 -0.61 -14.02
#